data_AF-A0AA88I2Z9-F1
#
_entry.id   AF-A0AA88I2Z9-F1
#
_cell.length_a   1.000
_cell.length_b   1.000
_cell.length_c   1.000
_cell.angle_alpha   90.00
_cell.angle_beta   90.00
_cell.angle_gamma   90.00
#
_symmetry.space_group_name_H-M   'P 1'
#
loop_
_entity.id
_entity.type
_entity.pdbx_description
1 polymer ?
#
loop_
_entity_poly.entity_id
_entity_poly.type
_entity_poly.pdbx_seq_one_letter_code
_entity_poly.pdbx_strand_id
1 'polypeptide(L)'
;MFVSRRLSLVLSQANKRQKFPRMFFMTQSASNDELIDALKRQKVVKHEDVERAMRSVDRGFYCPSNAYFDAPESIGYGATISAPHMHAYALELLRDQLKPGAKVLDVGSGSGYLTMCFAKMVGPNGKVVGIDHIPALVNSSIENVRRDCPEYLENGLIKLVAGDGRKGFLEEAPYDAIHVGAAAEEGVPPEEACLNLDFFR
;
A
#
# COMPACT_ATOMS: atom_id res chain seq x y z
N MET A 1 12.40 12.68 -32.57
CA MET A 1 10.99 12.80 -32.14
C MET A 1 10.98 12.67 -30.62
N PHE A 2 10.93 13.81 -29.94
CA PHE A 2 10.95 13.92 -28.47
C PHE A 2 9.53 13.65 -27.95
N VAL A 3 9.36 12.71 -27.02
CA VAL A 3 8.19 12.65 -26.15
C VAL A 3 8.69 12.52 -24.71
N SER A 4 8.07 13.33 -23.86
CA SER A 4 8.57 13.84 -22.60
C SER A 4 8.54 12.80 -21.48
N ARG A 5 9.54 12.90 -20.60
CA ARG A 5 9.59 12.28 -19.28
C ARG A 5 8.40 12.77 -18.45
N ARG A 6 7.69 11.86 -17.77
CA ARG A 6 7.22 11.93 -16.35
C ARG A 6 6.10 10.90 -16.12
N LEU A 7 6.51 9.66 -15.92
CA LEU A 7 5.75 8.68 -15.15
C LEU A 7 6.24 8.81 -13.71
N SER A 8 5.38 9.17 -12.76
CA SER A 8 5.71 9.08 -11.32
C SER A 8 5.65 7.61 -10.90
N LEU A 9 6.64 6.85 -11.36
CA LEU A 9 6.88 5.47 -10.98
C LEU A 9 7.55 5.48 -9.60
N VAL A 10 6.82 5.13 -8.54
CA VAL A 10 7.44 4.84 -7.23
C VAL A 10 8.11 3.46 -7.36
N LEU A 11 9.36 3.50 -7.83
CA LEU A 11 10.25 2.35 -7.95
C LEU A 11 10.45 1.69 -6.58
N SER A 12 10.40 0.35 -6.58
CA SER A 12 10.99 -0.51 -5.54
C SER A 12 12.36 0.03 -5.13
N GLN A 13 12.50 0.41 -3.86
CA GLN A 13 13.74 0.97 -3.30
C GLN A 13 14.77 -0.12 -2.99
N ALA A 14 14.99 -1.06 -3.90
CA ALA A 14 16.08 -2.02 -3.76
C ALA A 14 17.42 -1.49 -4.29
N ASN A 15 17.47 -0.43 -5.11
CA ASN A 15 18.75 -0.09 -5.77
C ASN A 15 19.03 1.37 -6.18
N LYS A 16 18.48 2.38 -5.50
CA LYS A 16 18.99 3.75 -5.65
C LYS A 16 19.30 4.35 -4.30
N ARG A 17 20.52 4.88 -4.19
CA ARG A 17 21.14 5.52 -3.01
C ARG A 17 20.33 6.73 -2.53
N GLN A 18 19.15 6.51 -1.94
CA GLN A 18 18.60 7.44 -0.97
C GLN A 18 19.35 7.20 0.34
N LYS A 19 20.05 8.22 0.82
CA LYS A 19 20.67 8.21 2.14
C LYS A 19 19.54 8.28 3.17
N PHE A 20 18.90 7.15 3.44
CA PHE A 20 18.08 7.00 4.63
C PHE A 20 18.99 7.19 5.85
N PRO A 21 18.63 8.04 6.82
CA PRO A 21 19.45 8.22 8.01
C PRO A 21 19.63 6.87 8.71
N ARG A 22 20.90 6.46 8.88
CA ARG A 22 21.33 5.25 9.58
C ARG A 22 21.09 5.40 11.08
N MET A 23 19.84 5.28 11.52
CA MET A 23 19.45 4.76 12.84
C MET A 23 17.92 4.67 12.88
N PHE A 24 17.35 3.52 12.51
CA PHE A 24 15.95 3.22 12.84
C PHE A 24 15.96 2.48 14.18
N PHE A 25 15.50 3.13 15.23
CA PHE A 25 15.26 2.46 16.50
C PHE A 25 14.10 1.49 16.28
N MET A 26 14.31 0.20 16.57
CA MET A 26 13.22 -0.78 16.64
C MET A 26 12.31 -0.35 17.78
N THR A 27 11.22 0.35 17.45
CA THR A 27 10.23 0.77 18.43
C THR A 27 9.18 -0.31 18.54
N GLN A 28 9.06 -0.89 19.73
CA GLN A 28 7.94 -1.72 20.13
C GLN A 28 6.89 -0.82 20.78
N SER A 29 5.65 -0.93 20.32
CA SER A 29 4.49 -0.24 20.88
C SER A 29 3.48 -1.24 21.41
N ALA A 30 2.64 -0.84 22.37
CA ALA A 30 1.61 -1.70 22.94
C ALA A 30 0.33 -1.74 22.09
N SER A 31 0.11 -0.72 21.25
CA SER A 31 -1.09 -0.56 20.42
C SER A 31 -0.77 0.06 19.05
N ASN A 32 -1.72 0.00 18.12
CA ASN A 32 -1.63 0.69 16.83
C ASN A 32 -1.45 2.20 17.03
N ASP A 33 -2.16 2.81 17.97
CA ASP A 33 -2.06 4.25 18.21
C ASP A 33 -0.69 4.69 18.71
N GLU A 34 -0.07 3.93 19.61
CA GLU A 34 1.28 4.19 20.10
C GLU A 34 2.34 4.00 18.99
N LEU A 35 2.13 3.04 18.10
CA LEU A 35 2.98 2.84 16.92
C LEU A 35 2.90 4.07 16.01
N ILE A 36 1.70 4.56 15.70
CA ILE A 36 1.54 5.76 14.86
C ILE A 36 2.12 7.00 15.55
N ASP A 37 1.97 7.13 16.87
CA ASP A 37 2.62 8.20 17.64
C ASP A 37 4.15 8.17 17.52
N ALA A 38 4.75 6.97 17.56
CA ALA A 38 6.18 6.80 17.37
C ALA A 38 6.63 7.25 15.98
N LEU A 39 5.91 6.83 14.94
CA LEU A 39 6.20 7.23 13.55
C LEU A 39 6.05 8.74 13.33
N LYS A 40 5.08 9.39 13.99
CA LYS A 40 4.93 10.85 13.98
C LYS A 40 6.09 11.55 14.67
N ARG A 41 6.50 11.09 15.86
CA ARG A 41 7.66 11.65 16.58
C ARG A 41 8.95 11.56 15.74
N GLN A 42 9.08 10.49 14.96
CA GLN A 42 10.19 10.27 14.03
C GLN A 42 10.07 11.04 12.71
N LYS A 43 8.98 11.79 12.51
CA LYS A 43 8.67 12.55 11.26
C LYS A 43 8.55 11.65 10.02
N VAL A 44 8.19 10.39 10.23
CA VAL A 44 7.87 9.45 9.15
C VAL A 44 6.45 9.72 8.66
N VAL A 45 5.48 9.75 9.58
CA VAL A 45 4.12 10.25 9.32
C VAL A 45 4.13 11.76 9.53
N LYS A 46 3.74 12.50 8.50
CA LYS A 46 3.85 13.97 8.44
C LYS A 46 2.49 14.63 8.28
N HIS A 47 1.58 14.03 7.51
CA HIS A 47 0.28 14.62 7.22
C HIS A 47 -0.86 13.92 7.97
N GLU A 48 -1.86 14.71 8.35
CA GLU A 48 -2.99 14.26 9.19
C GLU A 48 -3.87 13.20 8.51
N ASP A 49 -3.98 13.23 7.20
CA ASP A 49 -4.71 12.21 6.43
C ASP A 49 -4.00 10.86 6.41
N VAL A 50 -2.67 10.86 6.26
CA VAL A 50 -1.86 9.63 6.38
C VAL A 50 -1.96 9.07 7.80
N GLU A 51 -1.83 9.93 8.82
CA GLU A 51 -2.05 9.54 10.21
C GLU A 51 -3.44 8.92 10.41
N ARG A 52 -4.50 9.62 9.97
CA ARG A 52 -5.88 9.14 10.12
C ARG A 52 -6.08 7.79 9.46
N ALA A 53 -5.55 7.60 8.24
CA ALA A 53 -5.65 6.33 7.53
C ALA A 53 -4.97 5.20 8.31
N MET A 54 -3.72 5.39 8.75
CA MET A 54 -2.98 4.35 9.47
C MET A 54 -3.53 4.06 10.87
N ARG A 55 -4.10 5.05 11.57
CA ARG A 55 -4.80 4.82 12.85
C ARG A 55 -6.08 4.02 12.67
N SER A 56 -6.81 4.27 11.59
CA SER A 56 -8.09 3.62 11.30
C SER A 56 -7.98 2.20 10.74
N VAL A 57 -6.76 1.70 10.53
CA VAL A 57 -6.47 0.33 10.09
C VAL A 57 -5.55 -0.29 11.13
N ASP A 58 -6.13 -1.09 12.03
CA ASP A 58 -5.33 -1.75 13.06
C ASP A 58 -4.47 -2.85 12.43
N ARG A 59 -3.15 -2.63 12.46
CA ARG A 59 -2.16 -3.58 11.95
C ARG A 59 -2.28 -4.97 12.58
N GLY A 60 -2.85 -5.09 13.78
CA GLY A 60 -3.13 -6.36 14.46
C GLY A 60 -4.02 -7.32 13.65
N PHE A 61 -4.90 -6.83 12.78
CA PHE A 61 -5.70 -7.69 11.90
C PHE A 61 -4.92 -8.27 10.72
N TYR A 62 -3.77 -7.67 10.37
CA TYR A 62 -3.01 -7.96 9.16
C TYR A 62 -1.64 -8.59 9.42
N CYS A 63 -1.22 -8.65 10.69
CA CYS A 63 0.11 -9.07 11.11
C CYS A 63 0.01 -10.19 12.16
N PRO A 64 0.42 -11.43 11.84
CA PRO A 64 0.24 -12.58 12.74
C PRO A 64 1.00 -12.47 14.08
N SER A 65 2.14 -11.79 14.08
CA SER A 65 3.03 -11.62 15.24
C SER A 65 3.60 -10.22 15.28
N ASN A 66 3.96 -9.74 16.47
CA ASN A 66 4.66 -8.47 16.69
C ASN A 66 4.04 -7.29 15.92
N ALA A 67 2.71 -7.22 15.84
CA ALA A 67 2.00 -6.31 14.94
C ALA A 67 2.43 -4.84 15.09
N TYR A 68 2.81 -4.42 16.30
CA TYR A 68 3.18 -3.04 16.61
C TYR A 68 4.70 -2.82 16.75
N PHE A 69 5.50 -3.72 16.19
CA PHE A 69 6.92 -3.46 15.96
C PHE A 69 7.10 -2.72 14.63
N ASP A 70 7.97 -1.71 14.63
CA ASP A 70 8.40 -1.06 13.39
C ASP A 70 9.43 -1.92 12.62
N ALA A 71 9.01 -3.11 12.17
CA ALA A 71 9.80 -4.08 11.43
C ALA A 71 8.93 -4.90 10.46
N PRO A 72 9.53 -5.49 9.41
CA PRO A 72 8.84 -6.48 8.59
C PRO A 72 8.55 -7.74 9.39
N GLU A 73 7.38 -8.32 9.19
CA GLU A 73 6.94 -9.54 9.89
C GLU A 73 6.45 -10.58 8.88
N SER A 74 6.67 -11.86 9.15
CA SER A 74 6.27 -12.93 8.23
C SER A 74 4.75 -13.11 8.19
N ILE A 75 4.21 -13.28 7.00
CA ILE A 75 2.79 -13.58 6.76
C ILE A 75 2.60 -14.96 6.10
N GLY A 76 3.63 -15.81 6.16
CA GLY A 76 3.68 -17.10 5.49
C GLY A 76 4.11 -17.00 4.02
N TYR A 77 4.22 -18.17 3.37
CA TYR A 77 4.53 -18.30 1.93
C TYR A 77 5.82 -17.61 1.47
N GLY A 78 6.79 -17.40 2.36
CA GLY A 78 8.02 -16.65 2.06
C GLY A 78 7.83 -15.15 1.92
N ALA A 79 6.64 -14.62 2.26
CA ALA A 79 6.32 -13.21 2.20
C ALA A 79 6.33 -12.55 3.60
N THR A 80 6.45 -11.23 3.61
CA THR A 80 6.40 -10.39 4.81
C THR A 80 5.43 -9.23 4.61
N ILE A 81 4.70 -8.87 5.67
CA ILE A 81 4.10 -7.54 5.76
C ILE A 81 5.21 -6.53 6.03
N SER A 82 5.31 -5.48 5.22
CA SER A 82 6.36 -4.45 5.33
C SER A 82 6.33 -3.73 6.69
N ALA A 83 7.46 -3.17 7.09
CA ALA A 83 7.54 -2.35 8.29
C ALA A 83 6.53 -1.18 8.25
N PRO A 84 5.90 -0.82 9.37
CA PRO A 84 5.02 0.35 9.48
C PRO A 84 5.56 1.63 8.83
N HIS A 85 6.83 1.98 9.02
CA HIS A 85 7.40 3.17 8.38
C HIS A 85 7.41 3.10 6.84
N MET A 86 7.54 1.90 6.26
CA MET A 86 7.50 1.73 4.80
C MET A 86 6.09 1.99 4.25
N HIS A 87 5.04 1.55 4.96
CA HIS A 87 3.66 1.88 4.59
C HIS A 87 3.39 3.38 4.71
N ALA A 88 3.87 4.02 5.78
CA ALA A 88 3.77 5.46 5.95
C ALA A 88 4.46 6.19 4.77
N TYR A 89 5.66 5.77 4.37
CA TYR A 89 6.33 6.36 3.21
C TYR A 89 5.54 6.20 1.91
N ALA A 90 4.95 5.03 1.65
CA ALA A 90 4.12 4.82 0.46
C ALA A 90 2.90 5.75 0.44
N LEU A 91 2.20 5.88 1.56
CA LEU A 91 1.04 6.77 1.72
C LEU A 91 1.43 8.24 1.55
N GLU A 92 2.53 8.67 2.17
CA GLU A 92 3.05 10.04 2.07
C GLU A 92 3.46 10.38 0.62
N LEU A 93 4.09 9.45 -0.10
CA LEU A 93 4.53 9.66 -1.48
C LEU A 93 3.36 9.75 -2.47
N LEU A 94 2.30 8.97 -2.25
CA LEU A 94 1.13 8.91 -3.14
C LEU A 94 -0.01 9.83 -2.69
N ARG A 95 0.16 10.58 -1.61
CA ARG A 95 -0.88 11.40 -0.97
C ARG A 95 -1.67 12.26 -1.94
N ASP A 96 -1.00 12.91 -2.89
CA ASP A 96 -1.64 13.82 -3.85
C ASP A 96 -2.50 13.11 -4.90
N GLN A 97 -2.30 11.81 -5.10
CA GLN A 97 -3.09 10.94 -5.97
C GLN A 97 -4.19 10.19 -5.18
N LEU A 98 -3.96 9.92 -3.90
CA LEU A 98 -4.91 9.25 -3.00
C LEU A 98 -6.02 10.19 -2.51
N LYS A 99 -6.75 10.79 -3.45
CA LYS A 99 -7.84 11.72 -3.19
C LYS A 99 -9.20 11.00 -3.08
N PRO A 100 -10.21 11.61 -2.44
CA PRO A 100 -11.57 11.08 -2.45
C PRO A 100 -12.06 10.75 -3.87
N GLY A 101 -12.51 9.52 -4.09
CA GLY A 101 -12.96 9.04 -5.39
C GLY A 101 -11.88 8.43 -6.29
N ALA A 102 -10.61 8.47 -5.90
CA ALA A 102 -9.53 7.92 -6.70
C ALA A 102 -9.57 6.39 -6.78
N LYS A 103 -9.04 5.85 -7.88
CA LYS A 103 -8.85 4.44 -8.11
C LYS A 103 -7.37 4.05 -8.00
N VAL A 104 -7.07 3.04 -7.19
CA VAL A 104 -5.70 2.66 -6.84
C VAL A 104 -5.46 1.19 -7.13
N LEU A 105 -4.28 0.86 -7.65
CA LEU A 105 -3.78 -0.51 -7.76
C LEU A 105 -2.64 -0.72 -6.76
N ASP A 106 -2.75 -1.75 -5.93
CA ASP A 106 -1.71 -2.21 -5.01
C ASP A 106 -1.17 -3.57 -5.47
N VAL A 107 0.03 -3.55 -6.06
CA VAL A 107 0.68 -4.72 -6.64
C VAL A 107 1.58 -5.40 -5.60
N GLY A 108 1.33 -6.69 -5.37
CA GLY A 108 1.91 -7.44 -4.26
C GLY A 108 1.20 -7.07 -2.96
N SER A 109 -0.13 -7.14 -2.95
CA SER A 109 -0.97 -6.69 -1.83
C SER A 109 -0.73 -7.47 -0.53
N GLY A 110 -0.18 -8.69 -0.60
CA GLY A 110 0.29 -9.45 0.55
C GLY A 110 -0.78 -9.62 1.63
N SER A 111 -0.59 -8.99 2.79
CA SER A 111 -1.54 -9.07 3.91
C SER A 111 -2.84 -8.29 3.68
N GLY A 112 -2.86 -7.36 2.72
CA GLY A 112 -3.96 -6.43 2.47
C GLY A 112 -3.92 -5.13 3.29
N TYR A 113 -2.91 -4.95 4.18
CA TYR A 113 -2.83 -3.79 5.06
C TYR A 113 -2.77 -2.46 4.29
N LEU A 114 -1.84 -2.34 3.35
CA LEU A 114 -1.68 -1.10 2.60
C LEU A 114 -2.85 -0.86 1.65
N THR A 115 -3.42 -1.93 1.07
CA THR A 115 -4.66 -1.87 0.29
C THR A 115 -5.79 -1.24 1.12
N MET A 116 -5.94 -1.63 2.39
CA MET A 116 -6.91 -1.04 3.30
C MET A 116 -6.58 0.42 3.64
N CYS A 117 -5.31 0.76 3.87
CA CYS A 117 -4.91 2.15 4.09
C CYS A 117 -5.23 3.04 2.87
N PHE A 118 -4.99 2.57 1.65
CA PHE A 118 -5.40 3.29 0.45
C PHE A 118 -6.91 3.49 0.40
N ALA A 119 -7.69 2.47 0.77
CA ALA A 119 -9.14 2.56 0.82
C ALA A 119 -9.62 3.64 1.80
N LYS A 120 -8.95 3.79 2.96
CA LYS A 120 -9.23 4.89 3.91
C LYS A 120 -8.88 6.26 3.34
N MET A 121 -7.84 6.36 2.51
CA MET A 121 -7.42 7.61 1.87
C MET A 121 -8.38 8.04 0.76
N VAL A 122 -8.77 7.13 -0.13
CA VAL A 122 -9.65 7.43 -1.28
C VAL A 122 -11.13 7.54 -0.92
N GLY A 123 -11.50 7.15 0.31
CA GLY A 123 -12.83 7.34 0.85
C GLY A 123 -13.92 6.51 0.15
N PRO A 124 -15.21 6.72 0.52
CA PRO A 124 -16.31 5.81 0.16
C PRO A 124 -16.65 5.77 -1.34
N ASN A 125 -16.24 6.79 -2.10
CA ASN A 125 -16.47 6.85 -3.54
C ASN A 125 -15.27 6.37 -4.36
N GLY A 126 -14.16 6.01 -3.70
CA GLY A 126 -12.96 5.51 -4.36
C GLY A 126 -13.03 4.00 -4.59
N LYS A 127 -11.95 3.45 -5.14
CA LYS A 127 -11.81 2.01 -5.29
C LYS A 127 -10.34 1.58 -5.26
N VAL A 128 -10.05 0.49 -4.59
CA VAL A 128 -8.70 -0.05 -4.46
C VAL A 128 -8.70 -1.51 -4.87
N VAL A 129 -7.83 -1.84 -5.82
CA VAL A 129 -7.59 -3.21 -6.25
C VAL A 129 -6.25 -3.67 -5.71
N GLY A 130 -6.23 -4.72 -4.89
CA GLY A 130 -5.00 -5.40 -4.49
C GLY A 130 -4.81 -6.66 -5.31
N ILE A 131 -3.63 -6.83 -5.91
CA ILE A 131 -3.28 -8.02 -6.69
C ILE A 131 -2.06 -8.72 -6.10
N ASP A 132 -2.17 -10.02 -5.88
CA ASP A 132 -1.05 -10.86 -5.45
C ASP A 132 -1.00 -12.16 -6.26
N HIS A 133 0.21 -12.68 -6.53
CA HIS A 133 0.38 -13.90 -7.32
C HIS A 133 0.23 -15.17 -6.49
N ILE A 134 0.22 -15.06 -5.15
CA ILE A 134 0.04 -16.18 -4.21
C ILE A 134 -1.44 -16.23 -3.79
N PRO A 135 -2.26 -17.17 -4.30
CA PRO A 135 -3.70 -17.21 -4.01
C PRO A 135 -4.01 -17.35 -2.51
N ALA A 136 -3.14 -18.01 -1.76
CA ALA A 136 -3.31 -18.18 -0.32
C ALA A 136 -3.14 -16.85 0.46
N LEU A 137 -2.27 -15.95 -0.01
CA LEU A 137 -2.16 -14.59 0.56
C LEU A 137 -3.38 -13.74 0.20
N VAL A 138 -3.92 -13.88 -1.02
CA VAL A 138 -5.17 -13.22 -1.41
C VAL A 138 -6.32 -13.66 -0.50
N ASN A 139 -6.47 -14.97 -0.26
CA ASN A 139 -7.49 -15.47 0.66
C ASN A 139 -7.26 -14.93 2.09
N SER A 140 -6.02 -14.95 2.59
CA SER A 140 -5.71 -14.41 3.92
C SER A 140 -5.99 -12.91 4.04
N SER A 141 -5.67 -12.12 3.02
CA SER A 141 -5.94 -10.67 3.01
C SER A 141 -7.44 -10.36 2.98
N ILE A 142 -8.24 -11.15 2.27
CA ILE A 142 -9.70 -11.04 2.32
C ILE A 142 -10.20 -11.30 3.75
N GLU A 143 -9.71 -12.34 4.43
CA GLU A 143 -10.11 -12.58 5.83
C GLU A 143 -9.63 -11.48 6.78
N ASN A 144 -8.44 -10.89 6.54
CA ASN A 144 -7.97 -9.75 7.34
C ASN A 144 -8.90 -8.55 7.19
N VAL A 145 -9.26 -8.19 5.96
CA VAL A 145 -10.21 -7.09 5.70
C VAL A 145 -11.59 -7.41 6.26
N ARG A 146 -12.08 -8.65 6.18
CA ARG A 146 -13.36 -9.03 6.81
C ARG A 146 -13.38 -8.86 8.32
N ARG A 147 -12.25 -9.13 8.99
CA ARG A 147 -12.15 -8.96 10.45
C ARG A 147 -12.05 -7.49 10.87
N ASP A 148 -11.47 -6.66 10.02
CA ASP A 148 -11.25 -5.23 10.29
C ASP A 148 -12.45 -4.36 9.84
N CYS A 149 -12.81 -4.42 8.56
CA CYS A 149 -13.86 -3.60 7.92
C CYS A 149 -14.57 -4.38 6.80
N PRO A 150 -15.47 -5.34 7.12
CA PRO A 150 -16.11 -6.20 6.13
C PRO A 150 -16.90 -5.44 5.07
N GLU A 151 -17.46 -4.28 5.41
CA GLU A 151 -18.25 -3.45 4.52
C GLU A 151 -17.49 -2.97 3.29
N TYR A 152 -16.15 -2.90 3.36
CA TYR A 152 -15.29 -2.49 2.24
C TYR A 152 -15.19 -3.55 1.14
N LEU A 153 -15.41 -4.82 1.47
CA LEU A 153 -15.53 -5.90 0.49
C LEU A 153 -16.96 -5.94 -0.06
N GLU A 154 -17.96 -5.77 0.80
CA GLU A 154 -19.38 -5.86 0.45
C GLU A 154 -19.81 -4.74 -0.50
N ASN A 155 -19.32 -3.52 -0.29
CA ASN A 155 -19.61 -2.37 -1.15
C ASN A 155 -18.69 -2.30 -2.40
N GLY A 156 -17.73 -3.22 -2.53
CA GLY A 156 -16.80 -3.30 -3.66
C GLY A 156 -15.74 -2.19 -3.71
N LEU A 157 -15.55 -1.43 -2.62
CA LEU A 157 -14.49 -0.44 -2.50
C LEU A 157 -13.11 -1.12 -2.54
N ILE A 158 -12.97 -2.28 -1.91
CA ILE A 158 -11.79 -3.14 -2.03
C ILE A 158 -12.08 -4.37 -2.89
N LYS A 159 -11.18 -4.65 -3.82
CA LYS A 159 -11.14 -5.90 -4.58
C LYS A 159 -9.77 -6.53 -4.46
N LEU A 160 -9.69 -7.71 -3.87
CA LEU A 160 -8.46 -8.49 -3.72
C LEU A 160 -8.49 -9.66 -4.71
N VAL A 161 -7.48 -9.74 -5.58
CA VAL A 161 -7.45 -10.71 -6.69
C VAL A 161 -6.12 -11.45 -6.77
N ALA A 162 -6.20 -12.73 -7.16
CA ALA A 162 -5.03 -13.52 -7.49
C ALA A 162 -4.63 -13.29 -8.96
N GLY A 163 -3.37 -12.94 -9.21
CA GLY A 163 -2.87 -12.71 -10.56
C GLY A 163 -1.44 -12.22 -10.64
N ASP A 164 -0.90 -12.18 -11.86
CA ASP A 164 0.44 -11.65 -12.14
C ASP A 164 0.40 -10.12 -12.13
N GLY A 165 0.81 -9.54 -11.01
CA GLY A 165 0.87 -8.10 -10.80
C GLY A 165 1.67 -7.32 -11.85
N ARG A 166 2.63 -7.94 -12.56
CA ARG A 166 3.40 -7.29 -13.63
C ARG A 166 2.53 -6.92 -14.83
N LYS A 167 1.36 -7.54 -14.97
CA LYS A 167 0.37 -7.24 -16.02
C LYS A 167 -0.64 -6.19 -15.58
N GLY A 168 -0.56 -5.72 -14.35
CA GLY A 168 -1.61 -4.91 -13.71
C GLY A 168 -2.92 -5.69 -13.58
N PHE A 169 -4.03 -4.96 -13.45
CA PHE A 169 -5.37 -5.53 -13.48
C PHE A 169 -6.28 -4.71 -14.40
N LEU A 170 -6.18 -4.99 -15.71
CA LEU A 170 -6.77 -4.14 -16.77
C LEU A 170 -8.30 -4.05 -16.71
N GLU A 171 -8.99 -5.02 -16.12
CA GLU A 171 -10.45 -5.01 -15.99
C GLU A 171 -10.99 -3.82 -15.17
N GLU A 172 -10.18 -3.27 -14.27
CA GLU A 172 -10.55 -2.12 -13.43
C GLU A 172 -9.73 -0.89 -13.76
N ALA A 173 -8.87 -0.93 -14.78
CA ALA A 173 -8.18 0.25 -15.28
C ALA A 173 -9.18 1.31 -15.79
N PRO A 174 -8.78 2.59 -15.85
CA PRO A 174 -7.50 3.13 -15.42
C PRO A 174 -7.41 3.45 -13.93
N TYR A 175 -6.18 3.55 -13.43
CA TYR A 175 -5.83 3.92 -12.06
C TYR A 175 -5.23 5.33 -11.97
N ASP A 176 -5.55 6.03 -10.88
CA ASP A 176 -4.97 7.33 -10.52
C ASP A 176 -3.64 7.15 -9.78
N ALA A 177 -3.45 6.03 -9.08
CA ALA A 177 -2.21 5.65 -8.42
C ALA A 177 -1.94 4.15 -8.53
N ILE A 178 -0.66 3.80 -8.67
CA ILE A 178 -0.19 2.41 -8.60
C ILE A 178 0.96 2.32 -7.60
N HIS A 179 0.82 1.43 -6.63
CA HIS A 179 1.87 1.04 -5.71
C HIS A 179 2.38 -0.36 -6.07
N VAL A 180 3.69 -0.58 -5.95
CA VAL A 180 4.32 -1.89 -6.16
C VAL A 180 5.15 -2.24 -4.92
N GLY A 181 4.64 -3.15 -4.10
CA GLY A 181 5.24 -3.56 -2.83
C GLY A 181 6.31 -4.65 -2.97
N ALA A 182 6.35 -5.35 -4.11
CA ALA A 182 7.35 -6.38 -4.41
C ALA A 182 8.59 -5.78 -5.09
N ALA A 183 9.76 -6.34 -4.81
CA ALA A 183 10.95 -6.09 -5.62
C ALA A 183 10.75 -6.69 -7.01
N ALA A 184 10.61 -5.85 -8.02
CA ALA A 184 10.55 -6.27 -9.41
C ALA A 184 11.97 -6.30 -9.99
N GLU A 185 12.54 -7.50 -10.16
CA GLU A 185 13.73 -7.68 -11.00
C GLU A 185 13.39 -7.59 -12.49
N GLU A 186 12.17 -8.00 -12.87
CA GLU A 186 11.68 -8.00 -14.25
C GLU A 186 10.26 -7.42 -14.34
N GLY A 187 10.18 -6.11 -14.64
CA GLY A 187 8.98 -5.45 -15.14
C GLY A 187 8.05 -4.80 -14.10
N VAL A 188 7.44 -3.69 -14.52
CA VAL A 188 6.38 -2.96 -13.80
C VAL A 188 5.07 -3.06 -14.62
N PRO A 189 3.89 -2.84 -14.01
CA PRO A 189 2.62 -2.81 -14.74
C PRO A 189 2.67 -1.93 -16.01
N PRO A 190 1.95 -2.32 -17.09
CA PRO A 190 1.97 -1.59 -18.35
C PRO A 190 1.40 -0.17 -18.20
N GLU A 191 1.88 0.77 -19.01
CA GLU A 191 1.44 2.18 -19.01
C GLU A 191 -0.08 2.32 -19.29
N GLU A 192 -0.66 1.35 -20.00
CA GLU A 192 -2.10 1.25 -20.27
C GLU A 192 -2.95 1.05 -19.00
N ALA A 193 -2.35 0.59 -17.89
CA ALA A 193 -3.02 0.59 -16.59
C ALA A 193 -3.15 2.01 -16.00
N CYS A 194 -2.38 2.97 -16.51
CA CYS A 194 -2.22 4.33 -15.99
C CYS A 194 -2.88 5.40 -16.87
N LEU A 195 -4.15 5.27 -17.27
CA LEU A 195 -4.75 6.26 -18.21
C LEU A 195 -5.26 7.54 -17.55
N ASN A 196 -5.36 7.62 -16.22
CA ASN A 196 -5.76 8.86 -15.52
C ASN A 196 -4.57 9.74 -15.10
N LEU A 197 -3.35 9.35 -15.43
CA LEU A 197 -2.16 10.19 -15.22
C LEU A 197 -2.03 11.27 -16.31
N ASP A 198 -3.12 11.99 -16.60
CA ASP A 198 -3.10 13.25 -17.36
C ASP A 198 -2.53 14.37 -16.48
N PHE A 199 -1.25 14.25 -16.11
CA PHE A 199 -0.53 15.26 -15.32
C PHE A 199 0.31 16.22 -16.19
N PHE A 200 0.01 16.32 -17.49
CA PHE A 200 0.57 17.32 -18.39
C PHE A 200 -0.49 17.91 -19.33
N ARG A 201 -1.35 18.75 -18.77
CA ARG A 201 -1.68 20.03 -19.37
C ARG A 201 -1.40 21.15 -18.37
#